data_AF-U4UCF5-F1
#
_entry.id   AF-U4UCF5-F1
#
_cell.length_a   1.000
_cell.length_b   1.000
_cell.length_c   1.000
_cell.angle_alpha   90.00
_cell.angle_beta   90.00
_cell.angle_gamma   90.00
#
_symmetry.space_group_name_H-M   'P 1'
#
loop_
_entity.id
_entity.type
_entity.pdbx_description
1 polymer ?
#
loop_
_entity_poly.entity_id
_entity_poly.type
_entity_poly.pdbx_seq_one_letter_code
_entity_poly.pdbx_strand_id
1 'polypeptide(L)'
;VWGNAQRHQSPAFLRFDLSRKSDWWPLFDTNITAPTNFVNNKIHFILYNDFEHLEERVERKLKSKFSKWRLMERTNFNYRVSEAFSGTLRLLELNSMHGKPNNDALLELSKAIGAYQINGAVLNVPFTSLQALVRRVKALNLHIQSPDVAEFGLSVMVQIYPGRVLSVWLFIGRITDIS
;
A
#
# COMPACT_ATOMS: atom_id res chain seq x y z
N VAL A 1 -20.05 -25.72 -7.12
CA VAL A 1 -20.03 -26.03 -5.67
C VAL A 1 -20.69 -27.39 -5.48
N TRP A 2 -20.12 -28.28 -4.69
CA TRP A 2 -20.62 -29.64 -4.48
C TRP A 2 -20.94 -29.90 -3.01
N GLY A 3 -22.06 -30.57 -2.76
CA GLY A 3 -22.41 -31.14 -1.48
C GLY A 3 -21.91 -32.57 -1.38
N ASN A 4 -21.31 -32.91 -0.24
CA ASN A 4 -20.91 -34.29 0.03
C ASN A 4 -22.13 -35.11 0.44
N ALA A 5 -22.38 -36.21 -0.26
CA ALA A 5 -23.43 -37.19 0.04
C ALA A 5 -22.86 -38.51 0.62
N GLN A 6 -21.53 -38.59 0.79
CA GLN A 6 -20.87 -39.75 1.38
C GLN A 6 -21.14 -39.83 2.89
N ARG A 7 -21.03 -41.04 3.46
CA ARG A 7 -21.29 -41.30 4.88
C ARG A 7 -20.37 -40.53 5.83
N HIS A 8 -19.15 -40.27 5.41
CA HIS A 8 -18.13 -39.60 6.21
C HIS A 8 -18.04 -38.12 5.83
N GLN A 9 -17.71 -37.26 6.79
CA GLN A 9 -17.48 -35.82 6.57
C GLN A 9 -16.01 -35.43 6.65
N SER A 10 -15.17 -36.26 7.28
CA SER A 10 -13.74 -35.99 7.43
C SER A 10 -13.01 -36.18 6.10
N PRO A 11 -12.21 -35.20 5.63
CA PRO A 11 -11.51 -35.26 4.35
C PRO A 11 -10.70 -36.53 4.12
N ALA A 12 -10.12 -37.09 5.18
CA ALA A 12 -9.31 -38.31 5.12
C ALA A 12 -10.09 -39.55 4.68
N PHE A 13 -11.42 -39.56 4.83
CA PHE A 13 -12.30 -40.67 4.48
C PHE A 13 -13.23 -40.35 3.30
N LEU A 14 -12.98 -39.24 2.60
CA LEU A 14 -13.73 -38.86 1.41
C LEU A 14 -13.03 -39.36 0.16
N ARG A 15 -13.81 -39.85 -0.80
CA ARG A 15 -13.35 -39.95 -2.18
C ARG A 15 -13.63 -38.63 -2.88
N PHE A 16 -12.58 -37.97 -3.40
CA PHE A 16 -12.69 -36.71 -4.13
C PHE A 16 -12.88 -36.91 -5.64
N ASP A 17 -13.85 -37.73 -6.02
CA ASP A 17 -14.21 -37.96 -7.42
C ASP A 17 -15.54 -37.28 -7.74
N LEU A 18 -15.47 -36.07 -8.30
CA LEU A 18 -16.63 -35.21 -8.59
C LEU A 18 -17.49 -35.71 -9.77
N SER A 19 -17.02 -36.72 -10.52
CA SER A 19 -17.82 -37.34 -11.60
C SER A 19 -18.93 -38.24 -11.04
N ARG A 20 -18.76 -38.72 -9.80
CA ARG A 20 -19.68 -39.63 -9.14
C ARG A 20 -20.81 -38.90 -8.43
N LYS A 21 -21.97 -38.87 -9.09
CA LYS A 21 -23.21 -38.30 -8.53
C LYS A 21 -23.70 -38.99 -7.25
N SER A 22 -23.23 -40.21 -6.95
CA SER A 22 -23.52 -40.91 -5.68
C SER A 22 -22.79 -40.31 -4.48
N ASP A 23 -21.66 -39.68 -4.71
CA ASP A 23 -20.75 -39.20 -3.67
C ASP A 23 -20.82 -37.68 -3.55
N TRP A 24 -20.99 -37.01 -4.69
CA TRP A 24 -20.99 -35.56 -4.80
C TRP A 24 -22.19 -35.08 -5.60
N TRP A 25 -22.99 -34.24 -4.98
CA TRP A 25 -24.15 -33.64 -5.61
C TRP A 25 -23.86 -32.18 -5.96
N PRO A 26 -23.99 -31.75 -7.23
CA PRO A 26 -23.85 -30.34 -7.56
C PRO A 26 -24.98 -29.55 -6.88
N LEU A 27 -24.62 -28.60 -6.01
CA LEU A 27 -25.61 -27.74 -5.35
C LEU A 27 -26.21 -26.69 -6.29
N PHE A 28 -25.49 -26.39 -7.37
CA PHE A 28 -25.90 -25.46 -8.41
C PHE A 28 -25.66 -26.11 -9.76
N ASP A 29 -26.64 -26.03 -10.65
CA ASP A 29 -26.62 -26.56 -12.00
C ASP A 29 -27.29 -25.58 -12.98
N THR A 30 -27.61 -26.03 -14.20
CA THR A 30 -28.28 -25.19 -15.20
C THR A 30 -29.71 -24.79 -14.81
N ASN A 31 -30.35 -25.55 -13.92
CA ASN A 31 -31.72 -25.32 -13.46
C ASN A 31 -31.74 -24.53 -12.14
N ILE A 32 -30.74 -24.70 -11.29
CA ILE A 32 -30.54 -24.02 -10.02
C ILE A 32 -29.23 -23.23 -10.10
N THR A 33 -29.32 -21.97 -10.49
CA THR A 33 -28.15 -21.10 -10.58
C THR A 33 -27.57 -20.81 -9.19
N ALA A 34 -26.25 -20.64 -9.13
CA ALA A 34 -25.60 -20.22 -7.90
C ALA A 34 -26.17 -18.85 -7.46
N PRO A 35 -26.47 -18.66 -6.17
CA PRO A 35 -26.92 -17.36 -5.68
C PRO A 35 -25.85 -16.32 -5.99
N THR A 36 -26.20 -15.35 -6.83
CA THR A 36 -25.36 -14.19 -7.15
C THR A 36 -25.43 -13.11 -6.07
N ASN A 37 -26.43 -13.22 -5.18
CA ASN A 37 -26.61 -12.33 -4.06
C ASN A 37 -25.74 -12.79 -2.89
N PHE A 38 -24.85 -11.92 -2.42
CA PHE A 38 -24.12 -12.13 -1.18
C PHE A 38 -25.11 -12.10 0.00
N VAL A 39 -25.28 -13.22 0.68
CA VAL A 39 -26.14 -13.33 1.89
C VAL A 39 -25.58 -12.53 3.06
N ASN A 40 -24.27 -12.26 3.02
CA ASN A 40 -23.64 -11.32 3.93
C ASN A 40 -24.01 -9.91 3.47
N ASN A 41 -24.99 -9.30 4.13
CA ASN A 41 -25.22 -7.85 4.07
C ASN A 41 -23.84 -7.18 4.14
N LYS A 42 -23.53 -6.36 3.11
CA LYS A 42 -22.27 -5.62 2.91
C LYS A 42 -21.43 -5.61 4.18
N ILE A 43 -20.26 -6.25 4.17
CA ILE A 43 -19.34 -6.21 5.32
C ILE A 43 -19.15 -4.73 5.68
N HIS A 44 -19.75 -4.32 6.80
CA HIS A 44 -19.72 -2.94 7.24
C HIS A 44 -18.35 -2.69 7.82
N PHE A 45 -17.48 -2.11 7.00
CA PHE A 45 -16.18 -1.65 7.46
C PHE A 45 -16.38 -0.40 8.30
N ILE A 46 -16.30 -0.56 9.62
CA ILE A 46 -16.22 0.56 10.54
C ILE A 46 -14.84 1.18 10.33
N LEU A 47 -14.80 2.32 9.65
CA LEU A 47 -13.62 3.16 9.61
C LEU A 47 -13.47 3.80 10.98
N TYR A 48 -12.34 3.51 11.63
CA TYR A 48 -12.02 4.13 12.91
C TYR A 48 -11.55 5.56 12.65
N ASN A 49 -12.27 6.55 13.18
CA ASN A 49 -11.86 7.97 13.11
C ASN A 49 -10.63 8.27 13.99
N ASP A 50 -10.19 7.32 14.83
CA ASP A 50 -9.01 7.47 15.72
C ASP A 50 -7.69 7.79 14.97
N PHE A 51 -7.68 7.65 13.64
CA PHE A 51 -6.52 7.88 12.78
C PHE A 51 -6.59 9.20 12.00
N GLU A 52 -7.55 10.07 12.32
CA GLU A 52 -7.59 11.44 11.80
C GLU A 52 -6.24 12.13 12.06
N HIS A 53 -5.67 12.74 11.03
CA HIS A 53 -4.34 13.37 11.05
C HIS A 53 -3.13 12.43 11.30
N LEU A 54 -3.29 11.11 11.32
CA LEU A 54 -2.17 10.19 11.49
C LEU A 54 -1.12 10.37 10.39
N GLU A 55 -1.56 10.49 9.14
CA GLU A 55 -0.72 10.74 7.97
C GLU A 55 0.14 11.98 8.15
N GLU A 56 -0.48 13.13 8.45
CA GLU A 56 0.21 14.40 8.68
C GLU A 56 1.20 14.31 9.85
N ARG A 57 0.81 13.65 10.95
CA ARG A 57 1.68 13.46 12.11
C ARG A 57 2.90 12.61 11.78
N VAL A 58 2.72 11.55 11.00
CA VAL A 58 3.80 10.67 10.55
C VAL A 58 4.74 11.46 9.63
N GLU A 59 4.20 12.15 8.63
CA GLU A 59 4.97 12.94 7.69
C GLU A 59 5.79 14.02 8.39
N ARG A 60 5.17 14.80 9.28
CA ARG A 60 5.84 15.84 10.07
C ARG A 60 6.96 15.27 10.92
N LYS A 61 6.76 14.09 11.52
CA LYS A 61 7.80 13.42 12.30
C LYS A 61 8.97 12.98 11.42
N LEU A 62 8.69 12.39 10.26
CA LEU A 62 9.71 11.94 9.33
C LEU A 62 10.53 13.11 8.80
N LYS A 63 9.87 14.19 8.34
CA LYS A 63 10.54 15.44 7.93
C LYS A 63 11.44 15.98 9.05
N SER A 64 10.92 16.09 10.27
CA SER A 64 11.69 16.54 11.43
C SER A 64 12.90 15.66 11.75
N LYS A 65 12.75 14.33 11.69
CA LYS A 65 13.85 13.39 11.94
C LYS A 65 14.89 13.42 10.84
N PHE A 66 14.45 13.48 9.58
CA PHE A 66 15.31 13.56 8.42
C PHE A 66 16.18 14.82 8.45
N SER A 67 15.59 15.98 8.75
CA SER A 67 16.35 17.22 8.92
C SER A 67 17.38 17.15 10.06
N LYS A 68 17.03 16.50 11.18
CA LYS A 68 17.97 16.31 12.29
C LYS A 68 19.15 15.40 11.93
N TRP A 69 18.96 14.41 11.05
CA TRP A 69 20.06 13.54 10.62
C TRP A 69 21.06 14.23 9.71
N ARG A 70 20.67 15.31 9.04
CA ARG A 70 21.53 16.03 8.10
C ARG A 70 22.54 16.95 8.77
N LEU A 71 22.44 17.20 10.09
CA LEU A 71 23.34 17.93 11.04
C LEU A 71 23.93 19.30 10.62
N MET A 72 24.24 19.55 9.34
CA MET A 72 25.01 20.68 8.82
C MET A 72 24.26 21.48 7.74
N GLU A 73 23.20 20.94 7.12
CA GLU A 73 22.52 21.59 5.99
C GLU A 73 21.01 21.80 6.18
N ARG A 74 20.50 22.94 5.69
CA ARG A 74 19.06 23.17 5.60
C ARG A 74 18.44 22.14 4.67
N THR A 75 17.51 21.36 5.20
CA THR A 75 16.72 20.42 4.39
C THR A 75 15.54 21.17 3.79
N ASN A 76 15.54 21.39 2.48
CA ASN A 76 14.37 21.93 1.79
C ASN A 76 13.46 20.78 1.33
N PHE A 77 12.19 20.81 1.72
CA PHE A 77 11.20 19.87 1.19
C PHE A 77 10.39 20.57 0.10
N ASN A 78 10.55 20.14 -1.14
CA ASN A 78 9.84 20.72 -2.28
C ASN A 78 8.36 20.30 -2.21
N TYR A 79 7.46 21.28 -2.08
CA TYR A 79 6.02 21.04 -1.97
C TYR A 79 5.46 20.37 -3.23
N ARG A 80 5.81 20.86 -4.42
CA ARG A 80 5.27 20.35 -5.70
C ARG A 80 5.65 18.89 -5.91
N VAL A 81 6.91 18.53 -5.65
CA VAL A 81 7.36 17.14 -5.75
C VAL A 81 6.71 16.27 -4.68
N SER A 82 6.56 16.77 -3.45
CA SER A 82 5.88 16.03 -2.37
C SER A 82 4.40 15.80 -2.68
N GLU A 83 3.72 16.77 -3.31
CA GLU A 83 2.34 16.64 -3.77
C GLU A 83 2.21 15.61 -4.90
N ALA A 84 3.11 15.66 -5.89
CA ALA A 84 3.18 14.65 -6.95
C ALA A 84 3.39 13.23 -6.37
N PHE A 85 4.28 13.08 -5.40
CA PHE A 85 4.47 11.82 -4.68
C PHE A 85 3.19 11.35 -3.99
N SER A 86 2.45 12.23 -3.32
CA SER A 86 1.19 11.87 -2.67
C SER A 86 0.18 11.30 -3.66
N GLY A 87 0.03 11.95 -4.83
CA GLY A 87 -0.82 11.46 -5.91
C GLY A 87 -0.38 10.08 -6.40
N THR A 88 0.92 9.88 -6.62
CA THR A 88 1.46 8.58 -7.04
C THR A 88 1.25 7.49 -5.99
N LEU A 89 1.44 7.77 -4.69
CA LEU A 89 1.24 6.77 -3.63
C LEU A 89 -0.20 6.23 -3.61
N ARG A 90 -1.20 7.11 -3.86
CA ARG A 90 -2.61 6.71 -3.97
C ARG A 90 -2.86 5.78 -5.16
N LEU A 91 -2.23 6.07 -6.30
CA LEU A 91 -2.32 5.21 -7.48
C LEU A 91 -1.62 3.85 -7.26
N LEU A 92 -0.46 3.85 -6.59
CA LEU A 92 0.26 2.61 -6.27
C LEU A 92 -0.54 1.69 -5.35
N GLU A 93 -1.24 2.25 -4.37
CA GLU A 93 -2.15 1.48 -3.50
C GLU A 93 -3.30 0.87 -4.30
N LEU A 94 -3.98 1.68 -5.12
CA LEU A 94 -5.07 1.20 -5.97
C LEU A 94 -4.62 0.12 -6.96
N ASN A 95 -3.43 0.26 -7.54
CA ASN A 95 -2.88 -0.73 -8.46
C ASN A 95 -2.50 -2.02 -7.71
N SER A 96 -1.90 -1.90 -6.52
CA SER A 96 -1.55 -3.05 -5.67
C SER A 96 -2.80 -3.84 -5.27
N MET A 97 -3.90 -3.15 -4.92
CA MET A 97 -5.17 -3.81 -4.58
C MET A 97 -5.82 -4.54 -5.78
N HIS A 98 -5.67 -4.01 -7.00
CA HIS A 98 -6.25 -4.61 -8.20
C HIS A 98 -5.29 -5.52 -9.00
N GLY A 99 -4.06 -5.74 -8.51
CA GLY A 99 -3.04 -6.49 -9.24
C GLY A 99 -2.63 -5.87 -10.58
N LYS A 100 -2.74 -4.54 -10.71
CA LYS A 100 -2.36 -3.79 -11.92
C LYS A 100 -0.87 -3.42 -11.91
N PRO A 101 -0.23 -3.30 -13.08
CA PRO A 101 1.13 -2.81 -13.17
C PRO A 101 1.21 -1.34 -12.77
N ASN A 102 2.36 -0.92 -12.21
CA ASN A 102 2.59 0.45 -11.74
C ASN A 102 3.12 1.41 -12.81
N ASN A 103 3.30 0.93 -14.05
CA ASN A 103 3.95 1.69 -15.12
C ASN A 103 3.24 3.01 -15.40
N ASP A 104 1.90 3.01 -15.46
CA ASP A 104 1.12 4.22 -15.73
C ASP A 104 1.28 5.25 -14.61
N ALA A 105 1.28 4.81 -13.35
CA ALA A 105 1.47 5.70 -12.20
C ALA A 105 2.87 6.34 -12.18
N LEU A 106 3.90 5.58 -12.57
CA LEU A 106 5.27 6.09 -12.67
C LEU A 106 5.47 7.01 -13.88
N LEU A 107 4.76 6.74 -14.99
CA LEU A 107 4.76 7.61 -16.17
C LEU A 107 4.10 8.96 -15.85
N GLU A 108 2.94 8.96 -15.19
CA GLU A 108 2.27 10.19 -14.74
C GLU A 108 3.14 10.98 -13.75
N LEU A 109 3.84 10.29 -12.85
CA LEU A 109 4.84 10.93 -12.01
C LEU A 109 5.92 11.59 -12.87
N SER A 110 6.57 10.86 -13.79
CA SER A 110 7.64 11.44 -14.61
C SER A 110 7.21 12.66 -15.42
N LYS A 111 5.93 12.73 -15.86
CA LYS A 111 5.37 13.91 -16.52
C LYS A 111 5.22 15.08 -15.54
N ALA A 112 4.71 14.83 -14.33
CA ALA A 112 4.46 15.85 -13.33
C ALA A 112 5.74 16.51 -12.79
N ILE A 113 6.85 15.75 -12.71
CA ILE A 113 8.15 16.21 -12.19
C ILE A 113 9.24 16.26 -13.26
N GLY A 114 8.87 16.36 -14.55
CA GLY A 114 9.80 16.19 -15.68
C GLY A 114 11.00 17.15 -15.76
N ALA A 115 11.00 18.23 -14.98
CA ALA A 115 12.15 19.14 -14.83
C ALA A 115 13.21 18.62 -13.84
N TYR A 116 12.91 17.58 -13.07
CA TYR A 116 13.72 17.11 -11.96
C TYR A 116 14.17 15.67 -12.16
N GLN A 117 15.44 15.39 -11.85
CA GLN A 117 15.91 14.04 -11.65
C GLN A 117 15.72 13.67 -10.17
N ILE A 118 15.08 12.52 -9.93
CA ILE A 118 14.79 12.04 -8.58
C ILE A 118 15.56 10.75 -8.30
N ASN A 119 16.35 10.77 -7.24
CA ASN A 119 16.96 9.57 -6.67
C ASN A 119 16.32 9.28 -5.31
N GLY A 120 15.55 8.19 -5.21
CA GLY A 120 14.74 7.94 -4.04
C GLY A 120 14.25 6.51 -3.93
N ALA A 121 13.39 6.29 -2.93
CA ALA A 121 12.78 5.01 -2.67
C ALA A 121 11.30 5.18 -2.30
N VAL A 122 10.51 4.19 -2.71
CA VAL A 122 9.11 4.02 -2.29
C VAL A 122 9.04 2.81 -1.37
N LEU A 123 8.39 2.97 -0.22
CA LEU A 123 8.17 1.90 0.75
C LEU A 123 6.68 1.71 0.97
N ASN A 124 6.25 0.45 1.03
CA ASN A 124 4.96 0.03 1.57
C ASN A 124 5.23 -0.88 2.77
N VAL A 125 4.82 -0.46 3.96
CA VAL A 125 5.06 -1.22 5.19
C VAL A 125 3.85 -1.19 6.13
N PRO A 126 3.60 -2.26 6.90
CA PRO A 126 2.59 -2.22 7.95
C PRO A 126 3.01 -1.24 9.06
N PHE A 127 2.08 -0.39 9.50
CA PHE A 127 2.32 0.55 10.58
C PHE A 127 2.26 -0.17 11.94
N THR A 128 3.41 -0.26 12.59
CA THR A 128 3.55 -0.84 13.93
C THR A 128 3.89 0.21 14.97
N SER A 129 4.86 1.06 14.67
CA SER A 129 5.20 2.23 15.48
C SER A 129 5.92 3.29 14.65
N LEU A 130 5.79 4.54 15.08
CA LEU A 130 6.49 5.66 14.47
C LEU A 130 8.01 5.49 14.54
N GLN A 131 8.54 4.88 15.61
CA GLN A 131 9.96 4.62 15.74
C GLN A 131 10.45 3.56 14.72
N ALA A 132 9.69 2.50 14.50
CA ALA A 132 10.04 1.48 13.51
C ALA A 132 10.09 2.08 12.10
N LEU A 133 9.11 2.93 11.75
CA LEU A 133 9.11 3.64 10.48
C LEU A 133 10.34 4.56 10.35
N VAL A 134 10.63 5.38 11.37
CA VAL A 134 11.81 6.24 11.42
C VAL A 134 13.11 5.45 11.21
N ARG A 135 13.25 4.26 11.83
CA ARG A 135 14.43 3.40 11.63
C ARG A 135 14.54 2.93 10.17
N ARG A 136 13.43 2.52 9.55
CA ARG A 136 13.39 2.12 8.13
C ARG A 136 13.81 3.26 7.21
N VAL A 137 13.27 4.47 7.43
CA VAL A 137 13.67 5.65 6.64
C VAL A 137 15.15 5.97 6.81
N LYS A 138 15.67 5.88 8.04
CA LYS A 138 17.10 6.12 8.29
C LYS A 138 17.96 5.11 7.53
N ALA A 139 17.57 3.84 7.49
CA ALA A 139 18.31 2.79 6.80
C ALA A 139 18.41 2.97 5.27
N LEU A 140 17.53 3.79 4.67
CA LEU A 140 17.63 4.15 3.25
C LEU A 140 18.85 5.03 2.93
N ASN A 141 19.49 5.62 3.95
CA ASN A 141 20.69 6.47 3.81
C ASN A 141 20.55 7.67 2.87
N LEU A 142 19.34 8.04 2.43
CA LEU A 142 19.07 9.22 1.60
C LEU A 142 19.40 10.56 2.30
N HIS A 143 19.59 10.52 3.62
CA HIS A 143 20.00 11.68 4.42
C HIS A 143 21.52 11.92 4.38
N ILE A 144 22.31 10.94 3.95
CA ILE A 144 23.77 11.03 3.95
C ILE A 144 24.22 11.95 2.80
N GLN A 145 25.23 12.76 3.14
CA GLN A 145 25.84 13.85 2.40
C GLN A 145 25.83 13.73 0.87
N SER A 146 25.46 14.83 0.21
CA SER A 146 25.83 15.10 -1.16
C SER A 146 26.21 16.58 -1.26
N PRO A 147 27.34 16.92 -1.90
CA PRO A 147 27.90 18.26 -1.87
C PRO A 147 27.06 19.32 -2.60
N ASP A 148 26.08 18.89 -3.41
CA ASP A 148 25.15 19.79 -4.07
C ASP A 148 23.87 19.95 -3.26
N VAL A 149 23.47 21.21 -3.05
CA VAL A 149 22.22 21.61 -2.40
C VAL A 149 21.05 20.83 -3.01
N ALA A 150 20.62 19.80 -2.30
CA ALA A 150 19.59 18.91 -2.78
C ALA A 150 18.26 19.25 -2.12
N GLU A 151 17.24 19.54 -2.92
CA GLU A 151 15.88 19.54 -2.40
C GLU A 151 15.42 18.11 -2.19
N PHE A 152 14.44 17.91 -1.31
CA PHE A 152 13.87 16.60 -1.02
C PHE A 152 12.38 16.60 -1.30
N GLY A 153 11.87 15.52 -1.86
CA GLY A 153 10.45 15.19 -1.83
C GLY A 153 10.20 14.19 -0.71
N LEU A 154 9.15 14.42 0.09
CA LEU A 154 8.70 13.43 1.06
C LEU A 154 7.19 13.51 1.18
N SER A 155 6.53 12.38 0.91
CA SER A 155 5.09 12.20 1.12
C SER A 155 4.81 10.88 1.80
N VAL A 156 3.80 10.88 2.67
CA VAL A 156 3.29 9.70 3.35
C VAL A 156 1.83 9.53 2.98
N MET A 157 1.39 8.29 2.77
CA MET A 157 -0.03 7.95 2.66
C MET A 157 -0.35 6.81 3.63
N VAL A 158 -1.40 6.96 4.43
CA VAL A 158 -1.86 5.93 5.36
C VAL A 158 -3.13 5.28 4.84
N GLN A 159 -3.05 4.02 4.43
CA GLN A 159 -4.22 3.23 4.05
C GLN A 159 -4.73 2.44 5.25
N ILE A 160 -6.02 2.59 5.56
CA ILE A 160 -6.70 1.88 6.64
C ILE A 160 -7.36 0.63 6.07
N TYR A 161 -7.08 -0.51 6.68
CA TYR A 161 -7.71 -1.79 6.39
C TYR A 161 -8.57 -2.29 7.56
N PRO A 162 -9.45 -3.27 7.31
CA PRO A 162 -10.26 -3.88 8.35
C PRO A 162 -9.41 -4.45 9.49
N GLY A 163 -9.95 -4.44 10.71
CA GLY A 163 -9.23 -4.95 11.88
C GLY A 163 -8.11 -4.04 12.41
N ARG A 164 -8.17 -2.73 12.14
CA ARG A 164 -7.16 -1.74 12.55
C ARG A 164 -5.77 -2.03 11.98
N VAL A 165 -5.72 -2.72 10.85
CA VAL A 165 -4.49 -2.91 10.09
C VAL A 165 -4.24 -1.64 9.29
N LEU A 166 -3.06 -1.07 9.43
CA LEU A 166 -2.68 0.16 8.74
C LEU A 166 -1.49 -0.13 7.84
N SER A 167 -1.62 0.21 6.57
CA SER A 167 -0.51 0.22 5.62
C SER A 167 -0.02 1.65 5.47
N VAL A 168 1.30 1.83 5.48
CA VAL A 168 1.94 3.13 5.28
C VAL A 168 2.78 3.05 4.03
N TRP A 169 2.38 3.86 3.07
CA TRP A 169 3.18 4.21 1.93
C TRP A 169 4.03 5.44 2.24
N LEU A 170 5.30 5.37 1.85
CA LEU A 170 6.24 6.47 1.97
C LEU A 170 6.97 6.61 0.64
N PHE A 171 6.99 7.82 0.10
CA PHE A 171 7.92 8.19 -0.95
C PHE A 171 8.89 9.21 -0.38
N ILE A 172 10.18 8.91 -0.45
CA ILE A 172 11.24 9.88 -0.17
C ILE A 172 12.25 9.89 -1.31
N GLY A 173 12.65 11.07 -1.74
CA GLY A 173 13.61 11.22 -2.83
C GLY A 173 14.40 12.51 -2.72
N ARG A 174 15.66 12.43 -3.17
CA ARG A 174 16.52 13.56 -3.44
C ARG A 174 16.19 14.10 -4.84
N ILE A 175 16.10 15.42 -4.95
CA ILE A 175 15.83 16.15 -6.18
C ILE A 175 17.14 16.79 -6.64
N THR A 176 17.48 16.58 -7.90
CA THR A 176 18.55 17.28 -8.60
C THR A 176 17.96 17.92 -9.85
N ASP A 177 18.28 19.19 -10.09
CA ASP A 177 17.84 19.90 -11.28
C ASP A 177 18.51 19.32 -12.52
N ILE A 178 17.78 19.23 -13.63
CA ILE A 178 18.30 18.79 -14.91
C ILE A 178 18.69 20.06 -15.68
N SER A 179 19.76 20.72 -15.23
CA SER A 179 20.38 21.85 -15.95
C SER A 179 21.34 21.36 -17.04
#